data_AF-A0A916RZ57-F1
#
_entry.id   AF-A0A916RZ57-F1
#
_cell.length_a   1.000
_cell.length_b   1.000
_cell.length_c   1.000
_cell.angle_alpha   90.00
_cell.angle_beta   90.00
_cell.angle_gamma   90.00
#
_symmetry.space_group_name_H-M   'P 1'
#
loop_
_entity.id
_entity.type
_entity.pdbx_description
1 polymer ?
#
loop_
_entity_poly.entity_id
_entity_poly.type
_entity_poly.pdbx_seq_one_letter_code
_entity_poly.pdbx_strand_id
1 'polypeptide(L)'
;MNRTGLAVAALVGLSLAMAGCGGREAKPIAITNATDSSLDCAAVSREFAANERQILATLKERTQAQGKNIVLGVTGAVIFFPALFFMDPKSPEKVEIDALRNRNKVLEDIARTKKCGPLKSQLTEVYKKLDNPRSSEPAKVKD
;
A
#
# COMPACT_ATOMS: atom_id res chain seq x y z
N MET A 1 -18.35 41.86 -16.99
CA MET A 1 -17.61 40.58 -17.15
C MET A 1 -17.65 40.13 -18.59
N ASN A 2 -16.48 39.89 -19.19
CA ASN A 2 -16.36 39.52 -20.61
C ASN A 2 -16.73 38.04 -20.79
N ARG A 3 -17.86 37.75 -21.45
CA ARG A 3 -18.38 36.38 -21.66
C ARG A 3 -17.36 35.46 -22.35
N THR A 4 -16.51 36.03 -23.19
CA THR A 4 -15.41 35.37 -23.89
C THR A 4 -14.31 34.91 -22.94
N GLY A 5 -13.94 35.73 -21.94
CA GLY A 5 -12.95 35.37 -20.93
C GLY A 5 -13.40 34.24 -20.00
N LEU A 6 -14.70 34.18 -19.70
CA LEU A 6 -15.30 33.11 -18.89
C LEU A 6 -15.29 31.76 -19.64
N ALA A 7 -15.59 31.77 -20.94
CA ALA A 7 -15.59 30.57 -21.77
C ALA A 7 -14.18 29.98 -21.96
N VAL A 8 -13.17 30.85 -22.15
CA VAL A 8 -11.77 30.43 -22.28
C VAL A 8 -11.26 29.84 -20.97
N ALA A 9 -11.56 30.46 -19.83
CA ALA A 9 -11.19 29.94 -18.51
C ALA A 9 -11.82 28.57 -18.22
N ALA A 10 -13.09 28.36 -18.61
CA ALA A 10 -13.78 27.08 -18.43
C ALA A 10 -13.17 25.95 -19.29
N LEU A 11 -12.81 26.24 -20.54
CA LEU A 11 -12.18 25.26 -21.43
C LEU A 11 -10.79 24.85 -20.95
N VAL A 12 -9.98 25.80 -20.47
CA VAL A 12 -8.65 25.51 -19.91
C VAL A 12 -8.78 24.69 -18.62
N GLY A 13 -9.72 25.03 -17.72
CA GLY A 13 -9.96 24.29 -16.49
C GLY A 13 -10.37 22.83 -16.72
N LEU A 14 -11.22 22.57 -17.72
CA LEU A 14 -11.68 21.22 -18.06
C LEU A 14 -10.53 20.34 -18.60
N SER A 15 -9.61 20.94 -19.37
CA SER A 15 -8.46 20.21 -19.92
C SER A 15 -7.44 19.78 -18.85
N LEU A 16 -7.24 20.56 -17.79
CA LEU A 16 -6.37 20.18 -16.67
C LEU A 16 -6.98 19.07 -15.80
N ALA A 17 -8.31 19.01 -15.68
CA ALA A 17 -8.99 18.00 -14.87
C ALA A 17 -8.86 16.58 -15.45
N MET A 18 -8.74 16.43 -16.77
CA MET A 18 -8.55 15.11 -17.42
C MET A 18 -7.10 14.61 -17.40
N ALA A 19 -6.12 15.42 -16.99
CA ALA A 19 -4.71 14.99 -16.91
C ALA A 19 -4.37 14.19 -15.63
N GLY A 20 -5.33 14.01 -14.72
CA GLY A 20 -5.14 13.33 -13.44
C GLY A 20 -5.27 11.80 -13.50
N CYS A 21 -4.45 11.10 -14.27
CA CYS A 21 -4.27 9.64 -14.14
C CYS A 21 -2.89 9.36 -13.51
N GLY A 22 -2.76 9.67 -12.22
CA GLY A 22 -1.48 9.70 -11.50
C GLY A 22 -1.45 8.79 -10.28
N GLY A 23 -2.00 7.57 -10.38
CA GLY A 23 -1.93 6.57 -9.31
C GLY A 23 -1.15 5.34 -9.77
N ARG A 24 -0.21 4.84 -8.94
CA ARG A 24 0.35 3.50 -9.16
C ARG A 24 -0.78 2.50 -9.01
N GLU A 25 -1.01 1.67 -10.02
CA GLU A 25 -1.96 0.57 -9.89
C GLU A 25 -1.40 -0.45 -8.89
N ALA A 26 -2.19 -0.84 -7.89
CA ALA A 26 -1.78 -1.91 -6.97
C ALA A 26 -1.58 -3.19 -7.78
N LYS A 27 -0.52 -3.96 -7.49
CA LYS A 27 -0.36 -5.31 -8.06
C LYS A 27 -0.99 -6.33 -7.10
N PRO A 28 -2.28 -6.67 -7.25
CA PRO A 28 -2.89 -7.68 -6.39
C PRO A 28 -2.18 -9.01 -6.61
N ILE A 29 -1.73 -9.61 -5.51
CA ILE A 29 -1.25 -11.00 -5.53
C ILE A 29 -2.40 -11.93 -5.18
N ALA A 30 -2.46 -13.11 -5.80
CA ALA A 30 -3.47 -14.11 -5.50
C ALA A 30 -3.24 -14.69 -4.09
N ILE A 31 -4.29 -14.67 -3.26
CA ILE A 31 -4.26 -15.20 -1.88
C ILE A 31 -4.18 -16.74 -1.89
N THR A 32 -4.79 -17.37 -2.90
CA THR A 32 -4.79 -18.82 -3.13
C THR A 32 -4.40 -19.09 -4.59
N ASN A 33 -3.69 -20.20 -4.83
CA ASN A 33 -3.32 -20.65 -6.17
C ASN A 33 -3.85 -22.07 -6.42
N ALA A 34 -4.16 -22.40 -7.67
CA ALA A 34 -4.64 -23.75 -8.03
C ALA A 34 -3.61 -24.86 -7.68
N THR A 35 -2.32 -24.51 -7.68
CA THR A 35 -1.20 -25.39 -7.33
C THR A 35 -0.99 -25.55 -5.82
N ASP A 36 -1.76 -24.88 -4.96
CA ASP A 36 -1.60 -24.99 -3.50
C ASP A 36 -1.79 -26.41 -2.99
N SER A 37 -2.65 -27.17 -3.67
CA SER A 37 -2.92 -28.58 -3.38
C SER A 37 -1.68 -29.47 -3.57
N SER A 38 -0.79 -29.14 -4.52
CA SER A 38 0.43 -29.90 -4.81
C SER A 38 1.68 -29.39 -4.09
N LEU A 39 1.59 -28.36 -3.23
CA LEU A 39 2.75 -27.81 -2.52
C LEU A 39 3.31 -28.75 -1.43
N ASP A 40 4.58 -29.12 -1.52
CA ASP A 40 5.29 -29.83 -0.44
C ASP A 40 5.72 -28.88 0.68
N CYS A 41 5.99 -29.40 1.89
CA CYS A 41 6.43 -28.58 3.03
C CYS A 41 7.65 -27.69 2.71
N ALA A 42 8.60 -28.21 1.91
CA ALA A 42 9.74 -27.42 1.44
C ALA A 42 9.30 -26.28 0.50
N ALA A 43 8.34 -26.53 -0.40
CA ALA A 43 7.79 -25.51 -1.28
C ALA A 43 7.03 -24.42 -0.51
N VAL A 44 6.18 -24.82 0.46
CA VAL A 44 5.45 -23.89 1.35
C VAL A 44 6.42 -22.97 2.11
N SER A 45 7.50 -23.52 2.68
CA SER A 45 8.50 -22.71 3.39
C SER A 45 9.24 -21.72 2.49
N ARG A 46 9.54 -22.10 1.25
CA ARG A 46 10.20 -21.22 0.27
C ARG A 46 9.26 -20.12 -0.21
N GLU A 47 8.00 -20.44 -0.50
CA GLU A 47 7.01 -19.43 -0.87
C GLU A 47 6.77 -18.44 0.26
N PHE A 48 6.64 -18.93 1.50
CA PHE A 48 6.46 -18.06 2.66
C PHE A 48 7.63 -17.08 2.81
N ALA A 49 8.88 -17.56 2.71
CA ALA A 49 10.06 -16.70 2.78
C ALA A 49 10.17 -15.74 1.57
N ALA A 50 9.74 -16.15 0.38
CA ALA A 50 9.71 -15.29 -0.80
C ALA A 50 8.70 -14.14 -0.62
N ASN A 51 7.50 -14.45 -0.10
CA ASN A 51 6.47 -13.45 0.20
C ASN A 51 6.96 -12.44 1.24
N GLU A 52 7.63 -12.89 2.31
CA GLU A 52 8.20 -11.97 3.31
C GLU A 52 9.24 -11.01 2.73
N ARG A 53 10.10 -11.49 1.83
CA ARG A 53 11.06 -10.61 1.13
C ARG A 53 10.36 -9.55 0.29
N GLN A 54 9.28 -9.94 -0.39
CA GLN A 54 8.48 -9.02 -1.19
C GLN A 54 7.80 -7.97 -0.30
N ILE A 55 7.25 -8.36 0.86
CA ILE A 55 6.70 -7.43 1.85
C ILE A 55 7.74 -6.39 2.27
N LEU A 56 8.97 -6.82 2.60
CA LEU A 56 10.05 -5.89 2.98
C LEU A 56 10.43 -4.92 1.86
N ALA A 57 10.46 -5.38 0.61
CA ALA A 57 10.75 -4.52 -0.54
C ALA A 57 9.66 -3.46 -0.73
N THR A 58 8.40 -3.88 -0.73
CA THR A 58 7.23 -3.00 -0.83
C THR A 58 7.18 -1.99 0.33
N LEU A 59 7.57 -2.40 1.54
CA LEU A 59 7.69 -1.51 2.71
C LEU A 59 8.81 -0.48 2.60
N LYS A 60 9.92 -0.83 1.96
CA LYS A 60 11.00 0.12 1.72
C LYS A 60 10.57 1.17 0.68
N GLU A 61 9.89 0.75 -0.38
CA GLU A 61 9.30 1.66 -1.37
C GLU A 61 8.30 2.63 -0.71
N ARG A 62 7.43 2.09 0.15
CA ARG A 62 6.48 2.84 0.98
C ARG A 62 7.10 3.97 1.78
N THR A 63 8.09 3.61 2.61
CA THR A 63 8.73 4.55 3.54
C THR A 63 9.47 5.66 2.78
N GLN A 64 10.10 5.33 1.65
CA GLN A 64 10.74 6.30 0.78
C GLN A 64 9.73 7.24 0.10
N ALA A 65 8.58 6.72 -0.33
CA ALA A 65 7.52 7.50 -0.97
C ALA A 65 6.78 8.41 0.03
N GLN A 66 6.56 7.98 1.27
CA GLN A 66 5.88 8.78 2.28
C GLN A 66 6.74 9.92 2.84
N GLY A 67 8.06 9.72 2.98
CA GLY A 67 8.96 10.74 3.54
C GLY A 67 9.11 12.02 2.71
N LYS A 68 8.85 11.96 1.40
CA LYS A 68 8.98 13.12 0.48
C LYS A 68 7.68 13.91 0.26
N ASN A 69 6.53 13.31 0.54
CA ASN A 69 5.22 13.90 0.23
C ASN A 69 4.54 14.63 1.41
N ILE A 70 5.04 14.45 2.64
CA ILE A 70 4.47 15.12 3.84
C ILE A 70 4.61 16.65 3.76
N VAL A 71 5.73 17.15 3.22
CA VAL A 71 5.98 18.60 3.08
C VAL A 71 5.07 19.27 2.04
N LEU A 72 4.80 18.61 0.91
CA LEU A 72 3.89 19.11 -0.12
C LEU A 72 2.41 18.97 0.28
N GLY A 73 2.09 17.95 1.09
CA GLY A 73 0.74 17.68 1.59
C GLY A 73 0.19 18.80 2.46
N VAL A 74 1.00 19.40 3.34
CA VAL A 74 0.52 20.47 4.25
C VAL A 74 0.18 21.75 3.48
N THR A 75 1.02 22.19 2.54
CA THR A 75 0.75 23.38 1.73
C THR A 75 -0.39 23.15 0.73
N GLY A 76 -0.47 21.95 0.12
CA GLY A 76 -1.57 21.58 -0.78
C GLY A 76 -2.90 21.39 -0.06
N ALA A 77 -2.90 20.86 1.17
CA ALA A 77 -4.11 20.58 1.95
C ALA A 77 -4.88 21.84 2.35
N VAL A 78 -4.19 22.96 2.58
CA VAL A 78 -4.84 24.23 2.93
C VAL A 78 -5.56 24.84 1.72
N ILE A 79 -5.00 24.67 0.51
CA ILE A 79 -5.56 25.22 -0.73
C ILE A 79 -6.61 24.28 -1.35
N PHE A 80 -6.43 22.97 -1.23
CA PHE A 80 -7.30 21.93 -1.79
C PHE A 80 -8.06 21.12 -0.73
N PHE A 81 -8.30 21.71 0.45
CA PHE A 81 -8.99 21.08 1.58
C PHE A 81 -10.30 20.34 1.20
N PRO A 82 -11.19 20.89 0.36
CA PRO A 82 -12.41 20.19 -0.05
C PRO A 82 -12.14 18.96 -0.93
N ALA A 83 -11.07 18.98 -1.73
CA ALA A 83 -10.71 17.89 -2.64
C ALA A 83 -10.01 16.73 -1.91
N LEU A 84 -9.42 16.98 -0.73
CA LEU A 84 -8.83 15.92 0.09
C LEU A 84 -9.84 14.90 0.61
N PHE A 85 -11.12 15.27 0.74
CA PHE A 85 -12.17 14.35 1.16
C PHE A 85 -12.44 13.24 0.13
N PHE A 86 -12.03 13.45 -1.14
CA PHE A 86 -12.17 12.47 -2.22
C PHE A 86 -10.86 11.76 -2.57
N MET A 87 -9.75 12.13 -1.91
CA MET A 87 -8.46 11.48 -2.13
C MET A 87 -8.38 10.27 -1.19
N ASP A 88 -8.82 9.11 -1.65
CA ASP A 88 -8.68 7.85 -0.90
C ASP A 88 -7.19 7.59 -0.68
N PRO A 89 -6.64 7.68 0.54
CA PRO A 89 -5.24 7.39 0.81
C PRO A 89 -5.02 5.86 0.83
N LYS A 90 -5.81 5.10 0.04
CA LYS A 90 -5.52 3.72 -0.38
C LYS A 90 -4.28 3.74 -1.23
N SER A 91 -3.20 3.89 -0.49
CA SER A 91 -1.88 3.94 -1.01
C SER A 91 -1.64 2.47 -1.49
N PRO A 92 -1.32 2.24 -2.76
CA PRO A 92 -1.41 0.92 -3.41
C PRO A 92 -0.58 -0.16 -2.71
N GLU A 93 0.53 0.23 -2.10
CA GLU A 93 1.48 -0.70 -1.51
C GLU A 93 1.00 -1.31 -0.16
N LYS A 94 -0.08 -0.80 0.45
CA LYS A 94 -0.69 -1.31 1.70
C LYS A 94 -1.59 -2.49 1.31
N VAL A 95 -2.32 -2.32 0.22
CA VAL A 95 -3.10 -3.38 -0.41
C VAL A 95 -2.19 -4.55 -0.80
N GLU A 96 -0.99 -4.27 -1.34
CA GLU A 96 0.01 -5.30 -1.65
C GLU A 96 0.54 -6.02 -0.40
N ILE A 97 0.89 -5.28 0.66
CA ILE A 97 1.36 -5.87 1.92
C ILE A 97 0.26 -6.72 2.58
N ASP A 98 -0.98 -6.25 2.58
CA ASP A 98 -2.11 -6.97 3.16
C ASP A 98 -2.44 -8.23 2.34
N ALA A 99 -2.32 -8.16 1.01
CA ALA A 99 -2.49 -9.32 0.14
C ALA A 99 -1.39 -10.39 0.40
N LEU A 100 -0.12 -9.97 0.51
CA LEU A 100 1.02 -10.85 0.86
C LEU A 100 0.86 -11.45 2.26
N ARG A 101 0.38 -10.68 3.24
CA ARG A 101 0.08 -11.15 4.59
C ARG A 101 -1.03 -12.22 4.57
N ASN A 102 -2.10 -12.00 3.81
CA ASN A 102 -3.18 -12.97 3.70
C ASN A 102 -2.75 -14.26 2.97
N ARG A 103 -1.92 -14.15 1.93
CA ARG A 103 -1.29 -15.31 1.28
C ARG A 103 -0.48 -16.14 2.27
N ASN A 104 0.33 -15.49 3.12
CA ASN A 104 1.10 -16.19 4.14
C ASN A 104 0.24 -16.91 5.18
N LYS A 105 -0.92 -16.35 5.57
CA LYS A 105 -1.89 -17.06 6.43
C LYS A 105 -2.41 -18.34 5.77
N VAL A 106 -2.74 -18.29 4.49
CA VAL A 106 -3.15 -19.49 3.74
C VAL A 106 -2.03 -20.52 3.69
N LEU A 107 -0.77 -20.11 3.47
CA LEU A 107 0.38 -21.01 3.50
C LEU A 107 0.58 -21.66 4.88
N GLU A 108 0.33 -20.93 5.96
CA GLU A 108 0.31 -21.49 7.33
C GLU A 108 -0.80 -22.54 7.48
N ASP A 109 -2.00 -22.29 6.97
CA ASP A 109 -3.13 -23.23 7.01
C ASP A 109 -2.84 -24.51 6.20
N ILE A 110 -2.21 -24.36 5.02
CA ILE A 110 -1.74 -25.48 4.20
C ILE A 110 -0.67 -26.28 4.95
N ALA A 111 0.30 -25.60 5.57
CA ALA A 111 1.34 -26.23 6.38
C ALA A 111 0.75 -27.03 7.54
N ARG A 112 -0.27 -26.49 8.24
CA ARG A 112 -0.98 -27.20 9.31
C ARG A 112 -1.72 -28.43 8.79
N THR A 113 -2.43 -28.30 7.68
CA THR A 113 -3.15 -29.42 7.04
C THR A 113 -2.19 -30.54 6.61
N LYS A 114 -1.02 -30.17 6.09
CA LYS A 114 0.02 -31.12 5.64
C LYS A 114 0.97 -31.59 6.76
N LYS A 115 0.72 -31.19 8.02
CA LYS A 115 1.57 -31.52 9.19
C LYS A 115 3.05 -31.14 9.01
N CYS A 116 3.30 -30.02 8.33
CA CYS A 116 4.64 -29.46 8.20
C CYS A 116 5.11 -28.86 9.53
N GLY A 117 6.43 -28.67 9.69
CA GLY A 117 6.99 -27.97 10.86
C GLY A 117 6.51 -26.51 10.97
N PRO A 118 6.68 -25.87 12.14
CA PRO A 118 6.19 -24.50 12.37
C PRO A 118 6.90 -23.50 11.45
N LEU A 119 6.14 -22.79 10.62
CA LEU A 119 6.63 -21.65 9.86
C LEU A 119 6.80 -20.47 10.83
N LYS A 120 8.01 -19.89 10.88
CA LYS A 120 8.30 -18.72 11.71
C LYS A 120 8.31 -17.47 10.85
N SER A 121 7.35 -16.59 11.08
CA SER A 121 7.34 -15.25 10.51
C SER A 121 8.47 -14.41 11.10
N GLN A 122 9.40 -13.95 10.27
CA GLN A 122 10.46 -13.03 10.67
C GLN A 122 9.95 -11.58 10.75
N LEU A 123 8.73 -11.33 10.22
CA LEU A 123 8.16 -9.99 10.08
C LEU A 123 7.16 -9.61 11.18
N THR A 124 7.08 -10.38 12.26
CA THR A 124 6.12 -10.12 13.36
C THR A 124 6.24 -8.70 13.93
N GLU A 125 7.45 -8.21 14.16
CA GLU A 125 7.67 -6.84 14.65
C GLU A 125 7.33 -5.79 13.59
N VAL A 126 7.59 -6.10 12.32
CA VAL A 126 7.27 -5.23 11.18
C VAL A 126 5.75 -5.09 11.04
N TYR A 127 5.00 -6.19 11.13
CA TYR A 127 3.54 -6.17 11.13
C TYR A 127 2.98 -5.38 12.30
N LYS A 128 3.51 -5.57 13.50
CA LYS A 128 3.11 -4.82 14.70
C LYS A 128 3.33 -3.31 14.53
N LYS A 129 4.42 -2.91 13.87
CA LYS A 129 4.71 -1.51 13.58
C LYS A 129 3.76 -0.92 12.53
N LEU A 130 3.34 -1.73 11.54
CA LEU A 130 2.36 -1.34 10.52
C LEU A 130 0.94 -1.21 11.06
N ASP A 131 0.56 -2.09 11.98
CA ASP A 131 -0.76 -2.12 12.58
C ASP A 131 -0.92 -1.03 13.67
N ASN A 132 0.19 -0.42 14.13
CA ASN A 132 0.18 0.66 15.09
C ASN A 132 0.17 2.04 14.38
N PRO A 133 -0.98 2.76 14.36
CA PRO A 133 -1.13 4.02 13.62
C PRO A 133 -0.28 5.17 14.17
N ARG A 134 0.36 5.03 15.34
CA ARG A 134 1.23 6.06 15.94
C ARG A 134 2.66 6.06 15.41
N SER A 135 3.09 5.08 14.61
CA SER A 135 4.49 4.98 14.17
C SER A 135 4.85 5.84 12.95
N SER A 136 3.86 6.50 12.34
CA SER A 136 4.03 7.44 11.22
C SER A 136 3.88 8.91 11.60
N GLU A 137 3.62 9.26 12.87
CA GLU A 137 3.69 10.65 13.31
C GLU A 137 5.16 11.02 13.58
N PRO A 138 5.74 12.01 12.88
CA PRO A 138 6.96 12.64 13.36
C PRO A 138 6.65 13.27 14.72
N ALA A 139 7.59 13.10 15.64
CA ALA A 139 7.55 13.63 17.00
C ALA A 139 6.94 15.03 17.04
N LYS A 140 5.96 15.24 17.94
CA LYS A 140 5.55 16.57 18.37
C LYS A 140 6.81 17.39 18.66
N VAL A 141 7.10 18.37 17.81
CA VAL A 141 7.88 19.54 18.21
C VAL A 141 7.01 20.22 19.25
N LYS A 142 7.43 20.07 20.51
CA LYS A 142 6.83 20.73 21.66
C LYS A 142 7.56 22.07 21.75
N ASP A 143 6.90 23.13 21.30
CA ASP A 143 7.25 24.50 21.65
C ASP A 143 7.15 24.72 23.17
#